data_AF-A0AAD9CT46-F1
#
_entry.id   AF-A0AAD9CT46-F1
#
_cell.length_a   1.000
_cell.length_b   1.000
_cell.length_c   1.000
_cell.angle_alpha   90.00
_cell.angle_beta   90.00
_cell.angle_gamma   90.00
#
_symmetry.space_group_name_H-M   'P 1'
#
loop_
_entity.id
_entity.type
_entity.pdbx_description
1 polymer ?
#
loop_
_entity_poly.entity_id
_entity_poly.type
_entity_poly.pdbx_seq_one_letter_code
_entity_poly.pdbx_strand_id
1 'polypeptide(L)'
;MPAFSMKPGTDPSLRAYYALADTSSNLTMLFANPEFLRSVGKFWKGRGVHAKRLSTGLFLVSLALGLCEEVTTYGFWPFSVGLDEQPVSHHYYDNILPYKWFHAMPEEFVQLWQLHKSGTLRMRVGCCPPQE
;
A
#
# COMPACT_ATOMS: atom_id res chain seq x y z
N MET A 1 5.32 9.75 -6.09
CA MET A 1 5.07 9.15 -7.42
C MET A 1 5.91 7.90 -7.66
N PRO A 2 5.35 6.79 -8.15
CA PRO A 2 6.07 5.53 -8.36
C PRO A 2 6.80 5.47 -9.71
N ALA A 3 7.55 6.54 -10.05
CA ALA A 3 8.19 6.75 -11.36
C ALA A 3 9.10 5.59 -11.81
N PHE A 4 9.67 4.86 -10.84
CA PHE A 4 10.60 3.77 -11.07
C PHE A 4 10.06 2.41 -10.64
N SER A 5 8.75 2.30 -10.32
CA SER A 5 8.17 1.00 -9.91
C SER A 5 7.83 0.09 -11.09
N MET A 6 7.42 0.67 -12.23
CA MET A 6 7.11 -0.03 -13.48
C MET A 6 7.38 0.89 -14.66
N LYS A 7 7.75 0.32 -15.82
CA LYS A 7 8.04 1.06 -17.06
C LYS A 7 6.95 2.09 -17.44
N PRO A 8 5.63 1.78 -17.39
CA PRO A 8 4.60 2.75 -17.75
C PRO A 8 4.50 3.95 -16.81
N GLY A 9 5.09 3.88 -15.60
CA GLY A 9 5.02 4.95 -14.61
C GLY A 9 6.03 6.08 -14.81
N THR A 10 7.11 5.86 -15.56
CA THR A 10 8.21 6.83 -15.67
C THR A 10 7.79 8.10 -16.40
N ASP A 11 7.31 7.97 -17.64
CA ASP A 11 6.95 9.14 -18.47
C ASP A 11 5.84 10.00 -17.84
N PRO A 12 4.71 9.45 -17.35
CA PRO A 12 3.68 10.26 -16.65
C PRO A 12 4.20 10.95 -15.39
N SER A 13 5.10 10.30 -14.63
CA SER A 13 5.67 10.90 -13.42
C SER A 13 6.60 12.07 -13.74
N LEU A 14 7.39 11.97 -14.82
CA LEU A 14 8.24 13.05 -15.28
C LEU A 14 7.43 14.21 -15.86
N ARG A 15 6.37 13.94 -16.62
CA ARG A 15 5.45 14.98 -17.10
C ARG A 15 4.81 15.75 -15.95
N ALA A 16 4.37 15.05 -14.90
CA ALA A 16 3.82 15.71 -13.72
C ALA A 16 4.88 16.55 -12.96
N TYR A 17 6.13 16.09 -12.92
CA TYR A 17 7.24 16.87 -12.37
C TYR A 17 7.50 18.16 -13.15
N TYR A 18 7.61 18.07 -14.49
CA TYR A 18 7.83 19.25 -15.33
C TYR A 18 6.65 20.23 -15.27
N ALA A 19 5.41 19.72 -15.28
CA ALA A 19 4.24 20.58 -15.12
C ALA A 19 4.23 21.34 -13.80
N LEU A 20 4.71 20.74 -12.70
CA LEU A 20 4.86 21.45 -11.42
C LEU A 20 6.01 22.46 -11.46
N ALA A 21 7.13 22.10 -12.08
CA ALA A 21 8.31 22.97 -12.22
C ALA A 21 8.03 24.22 -13.08
N ASP A 22 7.13 24.11 -14.06
CA ASP A 22 6.72 25.21 -14.94
C ASP A 22 5.70 26.16 -14.29
N THR A 23 5.26 25.88 -13.06
CA THR A 23 4.33 26.72 -12.30
C THR A 23 5.06 27.41 -11.14
N SER A 24 4.54 28.54 -10.65
CA SER A 24 5.03 29.17 -9.41
C SER A 24 4.60 28.40 -8.13
N SER A 25 4.47 27.07 -8.22
CA SER A 25 4.08 26.22 -7.11
C SER A 25 5.26 25.95 -6.18
N ASN A 26 4.99 25.82 -4.88
CA ASN A 26 5.94 25.38 -3.88
C ASN A 26 5.89 23.85 -3.64
N LEU A 27 5.17 23.10 -4.46
CA LEU A 27 5.01 21.66 -4.31
C LEU A 27 6.30 20.92 -4.70
N THR A 28 6.81 20.10 -3.79
CA THR A 28 7.93 19.20 -4.07
C THR A 28 7.42 17.83 -4.48
N MET A 29 7.67 17.42 -5.72
CA MET A 29 7.36 16.07 -6.16
C MET A 29 8.44 15.08 -5.68
N LEU A 30 8.01 14.03 -4.96
CA LEU A 30 8.88 12.95 -4.51
C LEU A 30 8.70 11.70 -5.36
N PHE A 31 9.81 11.07 -5.73
CA PHE A 31 9.82 9.77 -6.40
C PHE A 31 10.15 8.65 -5.41
N ALA A 32 9.41 7.55 -5.51
CA ALA A 32 9.70 6.36 -4.72
C ALA A 32 11.10 5.84 -5.09
N ASN A 33 11.97 5.68 -4.10
CA ASN A 33 13.33 5.22 -4.32
C ASN A 33 13.33 3.75 -4.85
N PRO A 34 13.93 3.47 -6.02
CA PRO A 34 13.94 2.14 -6.61
C PRO A 34 14.71 1.11 -5.76
N GLU A 35 15.72 1.54 -5.02
CA GLU A 35 16.47 0.67 -4.12
C GLU A 35 15.64 0.28 -2.90
N PHE A 36 14.85 1.22 -2.37
CA PHE A 36 13.92 0.92 -1.30
C PHE A 36 12.85 -0.07 -1.77
N LEU A 37 12.23 0.17 -2.94
CA LEU A 37 11.28 -0.75 -3.59
C LEU A 37 11.85 -2.17 -3.73
N ARG A 38 13.08 -2.31 -4.21
CA ARG A 38 13.77 -3.61 -4.34
C ARG A 38 14.00 -4.28 -3.00
N SER A 39 14.43 -3.52 -2.00
CA SER A 39 14.79 -4.03 -0.67
C SER A 39 13.57 -4.52 0.09
N VAL A 40 12.47 -3.75 0.10
CA VAL A 40 11.22 -4.19 0.72
C VAL A 40 10.62 -5.40 -0.02
N GLY A 41 10.73 -5.44 -1.35
CA GLY A 41 10.29 -6.60 -2.15
C GLY A 41 11.00 -7.88 -1.71
N LYS A 42 12.32 -7.85 -1.54
CA LYS A 42 13.09 -8.99 -1.03
C LYS A 42 12.72 -9.35 0.41
N PHE A 43 12.56 -8.35 1.27
CA PHE A 43 12.22 -8.54 2.68
C PHE A 43 10.92 -9.31 2.88
N TRP A 44 9.87 -8.92 2.15
CA TRP A 44 8.55 -9.56 2.22
C TRP A 44 8.50 -10.91 1.51
N LYS A 45 9.23 -11.06 0.40
CA LYS A 45 9.39 -12.37 -0.25
C LYS A 45 10.01 -13.39 0.70
N GLY A 46 11.01 -12.99 1.49
CA GLY A 46 11.61 -13.83 2.54
C GLY A 46 10.67 -14.16 3.71
N ARG A 47 9.49 -13.52 3.79
CA ARG A 47 8.46 -13.74 4.81
C ARG A 47 7.19 -14.39 4.24
N GLY A 48 7.27 -14.95 3.04
CA GLY A 48 6.16 -15.70 2.45
C GLY A 48 5.16 -14.85 1.66
N VAL A 49 5.54 -13.66 1.21
CA VAL A 49 4.78 -12.89 0.20
C VAL A 49 5.31 -13.20 -1.20
N HIS A 50 4.58 -14.03 -1.94
CA HIS A 50 4.91 -14.57 -3.26
C HIS A 50 4.27 -13.75 -4.40
N ALA A 51 4.19 -12.43 -4.22
CA ALA A 51 3.71 -11.53 -5.26
C ALA A 51 4.81 -11.26 -6.31
N LYS A 52 4.40 -11.03 -7.57
CA LYS A 52 5.32 -10.47 -8.58
C LYS A 52 5.77 -9.06 -8.18
N ARG A 53 4.88 -8.31 -7.53
CA ARG A 53 5.12 -6.96 -7.00
C ARG A 53 4.29 -6.76 -5.74
N LEU A 54 4.84 -6.09 -4.74
CA LEU A 54 4.05 -5.69 -3.56
C LEU A 54 2.93 -4.72 -3.97
N SER A 55 1.81 -4.74 -3.25
CA SER A 55 0.83 -3.67 -3.35
C SER A 55 1.45 -2.33 -2.94
N THR A 56 0.84 -1.24 -3.42
CA THR A 56 1.18 0.10 -2.94
C THR A 56 0.98 0.22 -1.43
N GLY A 57 -0.05 -0.46 -0.89
CA GLY A 57 -0.34 -0.47 0.55
C GLY A 57 0.80 -1.04 1.37
N LEU A 58 1.29 -2.24 1.05
CA LEU A 58 2.38 -2.87 1.79
C LEU A 58 3.71 -2.10 1.64
N PHE A 59 3.95 -1.51 0.47
CA PHE A 59 5.10 -0.60 0.28
C PHE A 59 5.04 0.59 1.24
N LEU A 60 3.89 1.27 1.34
CA LEU A 60 3.72 2.44 2.22
C LEU A 60 3.78 2.06 3.69
N VAL A 61 3.22 0.91 4.09
CA VAL A 61 3.37 0.41 5.46
C VAL A 61 4.83 0.15 5.80
N SER A 62 5.60 -0.44 4.88
CA SER A 62 7.03 -0.68 5.09
C SER A 62 7.83 0.62 5.28
N LEU A 63 7.46 1.67 4.55
CA LEU A 63 8.03 3.00 4.70
C LEU A 63 7.66 3.61 6.06
N ALA A 64 6.37 3.57 6.42
CA ALA A 64 5.87 4.13 7.67
C ALA A 64 6.51 3.46 8.90
N LEU A 65 6.69 2.13 8.88
CA LEU A 65 7.37 1.40 9.95
C LEU A 65 8.83 1.82 10.15
N GLY A 66 9.47 2.42 9.14
CA GLY A 66 10.84 2.95 9.25
C GLY A 66 10.91 4.43 9.64
N LEU A 67 9.78 5.14 9.67
CA LEU A 67 9.73 6.61 9.86
C LEU A 67 8.83 7.06 11.02
N CYS A 68 7.84 6.26 11.40
CA CYS A 68 6.82 6.62 12.38
C CYS A 68 7.00 5.81 13.66
N GLU A 69 6.77 6.44 14.80
CA GLU A 69 6.77 5.77 16.11
C GLU A 69 5.60 4.80 16.26
N GLU A 70 4.42 5.20 15.80
CA GLU A 70 3.22 4.37 15.78
C GLU A 70 2.59 4.36 14.38
N VAL A 71 2.25 3.15 13.91
CA VAL A 71 1.57 2.95 12.62
C VAL A 71 0.21 2.32 12.86
N THR A 72 -0.84 2.99 12.39
CA THR A 72 -2.20 2.41 12.34
C THR A 72 -2.66 2.32 10.90
N THR A 73 -3.06 1.13 10.46
CA THR A 73 -3.50 0.86 9.09
C THR A 73 -5.01 0.70 9.01
N TYR A 74 -5.60 1.21 7.92
CA TYR A 74 -7.03 1.16 7.62
C TYR A 74 -7.23 0.69 6.18
N GLY A 75 -8.38 0.06 5.88
CA GLY A 75 -8.73 -0.36 4.52
C GLY A 75 -7.95 -1.57 3.98
N PHE A 76 -7.19 -2.26 4.84
CA PHE A 76 -6.51 -3.51 4.47
C PHE A 76 -7.46 -4.69 4.65
N TRP A 77 -8.29 -4.96 3.64
CA TRP A 77 -9.18 -6.11 3.60
C TRP A 77 -9.28 -6.65 2.16
N PRO A 78 -8.48 -7.66 1.79
CA PRO A 78 -8.41 -8.15 0.41
C PRO A 78 -9.47 -9.22 0.08
N PHE A 79 -10.58 -9.26 0.83
CA PHE A 79 -11.61 -10.28 0.72
C PHE A 79 -12.95 -9.66 0.30
N SER A 80 -13.77 -10.43 -0.41
CA SER A 80 -15.07 -9.97 -0.93
C SER A 80 -16.23 -10.15 0.06
N VAL A 81 -15.94 -10.62 1.27
CA VAL A 81 -16.93 -10.85 2.33
C VAL A 81 -16.43 -10.11 3.57
N GLY A 82 -17.30 -9.34 4.21
CA GLY A 82 -17.03 -8.60 5.43
C GLY A 82 -17.03 -9.47 6.69
N LEU A 83 -16.75 -8.85 7.83
CA LEU A 83 -16.80 -9.52 9.15
C LEU A 83 -18.24 -9.89 9.57
N ASP A 84 -19.23 -9.23 8.99
CA ASP A 84 -20.68 -9.47 9.16
C ASP A 84 -21.23 -10.47 8.14
N GLU A 85 -20.33 -11.18 7.44
CA GLU A 85 -20.64 -12.14 6.37
C GLU A 85 -21.36 -11.54 5.15
N GLN A 86 -21.45 -10.20 5.07
CA GLN A 86 -22.05 -9.54 3.93
C GLN A 86 -21.03 -9.33 2.80
N PRO A 87 -21.46 -9.33 1.53
CA PRO A 87 -20.59 -8.96 0.41
C PRO A 87 -20.04 -7.54 0.60
N VAL A 88 -18.74 -7.36 0.35
CA VAL A 88 -18.09 -6.05 0.38
C VAL A 88 -17.40 -5.76 -0.96
N SER A 89 -17.50 -4.51 -1.41
CA SER A 89 -16.81 -4.05 -2.63
C SER A 89 -15.30 -4.06 -2.45
N HIS A 90 -14.57 -4.24 -3.55
CA HIS A 90 -13.11 -4.24 -3.53
C HIS A 90 -12.52 -2.90 -3.07
N HIS A 91 -13.06 -1.79 -3.56
CA HIS A 91 -12.72 -0.47 -3.08
C HIS A 91 -13.86 0.11 -2.25
N TYR A 92 -13.55 1.08 -1.39
CA TYR A 92 -14.58 1.78 -0.62
C TYR A 92 -15.44 2.72 -1.48
N TYR A 93 -15.00 3.03 -2.70
CA TYR A 93 -15.66 3.95 -3.63
C TYR A 93 -16.18 3.29 -4.91
N ASP A 94 -15.78 2.06 -5.21
CA ASP A 94 -16.25 1.27 -6.36
C ASP A 94 -15.97 -0.23 -6.18
N ASN A 95 -16.29 -1.05 -7.18
CA ASN A 95 -15.99 -2.48 -7.16
C ASN A 95 -15.07 -2.94 -8.32
N ILE A 96 -14.13 -2.08 -8.73
CA ILE A 96 -13.16 -2.41 -9.77
C ILE A 96 -12.12 -3.38 -9.19
N LEU A 97 -12.06 -4.60 -9.73
CA LEU A 97 -11.11 -5.61 -9.29
C LEU A 97 -9.67 -5.31 -9.76
N PRO A 98 -8.65 -5.71 -8.99
CA PRO A 98 -7.26 -5.52 -9.37
C PRO A 98 -6.91 -6.44 -10.54
N TYR A 99 -5.86 -6.07 -11.28
CA TYR A 99 -5.27 -6.97 -12.26
C TYR A 99 -4.78 -8.26 -11.57
N LYS A 100 -5.32 -9.39 -12.02
CA LYS A 100 -4.96 -10.72 -11.51
C LYS A 100 -3.44 -10.94 -11.64
N TRP A 101 -2.87 -11.69 -10.68
CA TRP A 101 -1.49 -12.19 -10.69
C TRP A 101 -0.35 -11.18 -10.47
N PHE A 102 -0.63 -9.90 -10.22
CA PHE A 102 0.42 -8.93 -9.87
C PHE A 102 0.74 -8.93 -8.38
N HIS A 103 -0.30 -8.98 -7.56
CA HIS A 103 -0.24 -8.86 -6.11
C HIS A 103 -0.71 -10.14 -5.44
N ALA A 104 -0.17 -10.42 -4.26
CA ALA A 104 -0.62 -11.50 -3.38
C ALA A 104 -1.27 -10.90 -2.13
N MET A 105 -2.29 -10.05 -2.32
CA MET A 105 -2.86 -9.25 -1.22
C MET A 105 -3.36 -10.08 -0.02
N PRO A 106 -3.92 -11.29 -0.17
CA PRO A 106 -4.21 -12.15 0.97
C PRO A 106 -2.96 -12.51 1.80
N GLU A 107 -1.83 -12.79 1.15
CA GLU A 107 -0.57 -13.07 1.85
C GLU A 107 -0.03 -11.80 2.53
N GLU A 108 -0.13 -10.65 1.87
CA GLU A 108 0.23 -9.35 2.46
C GLU A 108 -0.63 -9.06 3.71
N PHE A 109 -1.93 -9.34 3.66
CA PHE A 109 -2.83 -9.19 4.81
C PHE A 109 -2.41 -10.09 5.98
N VAL A 110 -2.05 -11.35 5.72
CA VAL A 110 -1.57 -12.26 6.78
C VAL A 110 -0.33 -11.68 7.48
N GLN A 111 0.61 -11.11 6.73
CA GLN A 111 1.79 -10.48 7.31
C GLN A 111 1.43 -9.25 8.16
N LEU A 112 0.54 -8.39 7.67
CA LEU A 112 0.08 -7.21 8.42
C LEU A 112 -0.70 -7.62 9.68
N TRP A 113 -1.47 -8.70 9.61
CA TRP A 113 -2.17 -9.26 10.77
C TRP A 113 -1.21 -9.83 11.80
N GLN A 114 -0.14 -10.51 11.38
CA GLN A 114 0.91 -10.95 12.30
C GLN A 114 1.58 -9.77 13.01
N LEU A 115 1.92 -8.71 12.27
CA LEU A 115 2.45 -7.47 12.86
C LEU A 115 1.47 -6.78 13.80
N HIS A 116 0.17 -6.87 13.51
CA HIS A 116 -0.87 -6.40 14.41
C HIS A 116 -0.89 -7.19 15.72
N LYS A 117 -0.88 -8.52 15.62
CA LYS A 117 -0.88 -9.40 16.79
C LYS A 117 0.39 -9.29 17.64
N SER A 118 1.53 -8.93 17.05
CA SER A 118 2.78 -8.68 17.80
C SER A 118 2.87 -7.28 18.40
N GLY A 119 1.90 -6.39 18.13
CA GLY A 119 1.93 -5.00 18.57
C GLY A 119 2.87 -4.09 17.77
N THR A 120 3.43 -4.56 16.66
CA THR A 120 4.34 -3.77 15.80
C THR A 120 3.59 -2.69 15.02
N LEU A 121 2.33 -2.95 14.67
CA LEU A 121 1.40 -1.95 14.13
C LEU A 121 -0.01 -2.18 14.65
N ARG A 122 -0.92 -1.23 14.47
CA ARG A 122 -2.34 -1.43 14.73
C ARG A 122 -3.09 -1.57 13.41
N MET A 123 -3.72 -2.71 13.15
CA MET A 123 -4.59 -2.85 11.99
C MET A 123 -6.04 -2.68 12.43
N ARG A 124 -6.74 -1.73 11.81
CA ARG A 124 -8.17 -1.48 12.04
C ARG A 124 -8.98 -2.19 10.98
N VAL A 125 -9.73 -3.21 11.41
CA VAL A 125 -10.67 -3.96 10.57
C VAL A 125 -12.06 -3.79 11.17
N GLY A 126 -13.04 -3.41 10.34
CA GLY A 126 -14.41 -3.12 10.77
C GLY A 126 -14.65 -1.65 11.13
N CYS A 127 -15.80 -1.37 11.74
CA CYS A 127 -16.21 -0.03 12.13
C CYS A 127 -15.33 0.54 13.25
N CYS A 128 -15.04 1.84 13.18
CA CYS A 128 -14.47 2.55 14.32
C CYS A 128 -15.54 2.73 15.40
N PRO A 129 -15.17 2.74 16.69
CA PRO A 129 -16.08 3.13 17.74
C PRO A 129 -16.56 4.58 17.51
N PRO A 130 -17.76 4.95 18.02
CA PRO A 130 -18.17 6.35 18.07
C PRO A 130 -17.09 7.18 18.77
N GLN A 131 -16.84 8.39 18.27
CA GLN A 131 -16.08 9.37 19.05
C GLN A 131 -16.95 9.81 20.23
N GLU A 132 -16.42 9.68 21.44
CA GLU A 132 -16.99 10.32 22.64
C GLU A 132 -16.84 11.85 22.56
#